data_AF-A0A9K3KNM6-F1
#
_entry.id   AF-A0A9K3KNM6-F1
#
_cell.length_a   1.000
_cell.length_b   1.000
_cell.length_c   1.000
_cell.angle_alpha   90.00
_cell.angle_beta   90.00
_cell.angle_gamma   90.00
#
_symmetry.space_group_name_H-M   'P 1'
#
loop_
_entity.id
_entity.type
_entity.pdbx_description
1 polymer ?
#
loop_
_entity_poly.entity_id
_entity_poly.type
_entity_poly.pdbx_seq_one_letter_code
_entity_poly.pdbx_strand_id
1 'polypeptide(L)'
;MPSAVSTTSSATTSSESDHNGGDYIRDLSVPRVFEKNEIHKALLECMRQGEKRQLDLERVHGFTEVESCECFSRAGKFLYCDEFSEDAVNEKLFPHAKEGWVLLKETDRLGRNHTKELMDLDSLVAINGKCFGEF
;
A
#
# COMPACT_ATOMS: atom_id res chain seq x y z
N MET A 1 -16.57 -5.56 52.63
CA MET A 1 -17.36 -6.66 52.02
C MET A 1 -18.59 -6.87 52.89
N PRO A 2 -19.84 -7.03 52.38
CA PRO A 2 -20.35 -7.08 50.99
C PRO A 2 -21.20 -5.84 50.64
N SER A 3 -21.31 -5.38 49.38
CA SER A 3 -22.03 -5.91 48.20
C SER A 3 -23.55 -5.66 48.22
N ALA A 4 -24.02 -4.82 47.30
CA ALA A 4 -25.35 -4.93 46.71
C ALA A 4 -25.36 -4.27 45.31
N VAL A 5 -25.33 -5.12 44.30
CA VAL A 5 -25.66 -4.84 42.90
C VAL A 5 -27.18 -4.65 42.78
N SER A 6 -27.63 -3.70 41.96
CA SER A 6 -28.62 -3.93 40.89
C SER A 6 -29.28 -2.62 40.46
N THR A 7 -28.98 -2.18 39.23
CA THR A 7 -29.95 -1.41 38.44
C THR A 7 -30.11 -2.12 37.11
N THR A 8 -31.14 -2.94 37.01
CA THR A 8 -31.79 -3.29 35.75
C THR A 8 -32.69 -2.14 35.36
N SER A 9 -32.70 -1.78 34.08
CA SER A 9 -33.96 -1.52 33.35
C SER A 9 -33.67 -1.42 31.86
N SER A 10 -34.15 -2.46 31.19
CA SER A 10 -34.32 -2.59 29.77
C SER A 10 -35.12 -1.41 29.21
N ALA A 11 -34.63 -0.81 28.14
CA ALA A 11 -35.47 -0.12 27.17
C ALA A 11 -35.38 -0.88 25.86
N THR A 12 -36.41 -1.69 25.63
CA THR A 12 -36.69 -2.35 24.37
C THR A 12 -37.04 -1.28 23.35
N THR A 13 -36.31 -1.24 22.23
CA THR A 13 -36.87 -0.73 20.98
C THR A 13 -36.91 -1.89 20.00
N SER A 14 -38.09 -2.48 19.91
CA SER A 14 -38.49 -3.29 18.78
C SER A 14 -38.57 -2.40 17.55
N SER A 15 -37.85 -2.77 16.50
CA SER A 15 -38.34 -2.65 15.13
C SER A 15 -37.71 -3.78 14.35
N GLU A 16 -38.56 -4.75 14.01
CA GLU A 16 -38.29 -5.73 12.97
C GLU A 16 -38.10 -4.97 11.65
N SER A 17 -36.94 -5.16 11.02
CA SER A 17 -36.84 -5.09 9.57
C SER A 17 -36.15 -6.36 9.12
N ASP A 18 -36.96 -7.30 8.65
CA ASP A 18 -36.54 -8.44 7.86
C ASP A 18 -35.64 -7.99 6.72
N HIS A 19 -34.34 -8.25 6.85
CA HIS A 19 -33.51 -8.58 5.71
C HIS A 19 -32.61 -9.75 6.08
N ASN A 20 -33.08 -10.93 5.67
CA ASN A 20 -32.23 -12.10 5.41
C ASN A 20 -31.10 -11.71 4.46
N GLY A 21 -30.01 -11.22 5.02
CA GLY A 21 -28.73 -11.01 4.35
C GLY A 21 -27.68 -11.62 5.24
N GLY A 22 -27.34 -12.88 4.94
CA GLY A 22 -26.48 -13.77 5.71
C GLY A 22 -25.48 -13.04 6.61
N ASP A 23 -25.70 -13.17 7.91
CA ASP A 23 -24.74 -12.77 8.93
C ASP A 23 -23.58 -13.77 8.83
N TYR A 24 -22.61 -13.47 7.96
CA TYR A 24 -21.33 -14.15 8.00
C TYR A 24 -20.64 -13.66 9.28
N ILE A 25 -20.95 -14.31 10.39
CA ILE A 25 -20.06 -14.35 11.56
C ILE A 25 -18.72 -14.81 10.99
N ARG A 26 -17.83 -13.85 10.74
CA ARG A 26 -16.53 -14.05 10.12
C ARG A 26 -15.73 -14.82 11.16
N ASP A 27 -15.73 -16.14 11.04
CA ASP A 27 -15.00 -17.02 11.94
C ASP A 27 -13.51 -16.64 11.89
N LEU A 28 -13.05 -15.94 12.92
CA LEU A 28 -11.68 -15.46 13.10
C LEU A 28 -10.74 -16.61 13.55
N SER A 29 -11.26 -17.82 13.77
CA SER A 29 -10.52 -18.94 14.34
C SER A 29 -9.70 -19.75 13.34
N VAL A 30 -9.91 -19.56 12.03
CA VAL A 30 -9.10 -20.19 10.99
C VAL A 30 -8.14 -19.14 10.42
N PRO A 31 -6.81 -19.30 10.56
CA PRO A 31 -5.88 -18.49 9.79
C PRO A 31 -6.17 -18.79 8.33
N ARG A 32 -6.87 -17.88 7.64
CA ARG A 32 -6.90 -17.92 6.18
C ARG A 32 -5.46 -17.74 5.75
N VAL A 33 -4.83 -18.83 5.32
CA VAL A 33 -3.52 -18.78 4.68
C VAL A 33 -3.69 -17.85 3.49
N PHE A 34 -3.12 -16.66 3.59
CA PHE A 34 -3.20 -15.69 2.52
C PHE A 34 -2.39 -16.20 1.33
N GLU A 35 -3.07 -16.53 0.24
CA GLU A 35 -2.43 -17.03 -0.97
C GLU A 35 -2.23 -15.89 -1.97
N LYS A 36 -0.96 -15.54 -2.21
CA LYS A 36 -0.56 -14.48 -3.14
C LYS A 36 -0.75 -14.94 -4.60
N ASN A 37 -1.74 -14.36 -5.27
CA ASN A 37 -1.85 -14.44 -6.74
C ASN A 37 -0.72 -13.64 -7.46
N GLU A 38 -0.65 -13.74 -8.79
CA GLU A 38 0.37 -13.06 -9.60
C GLU A 38 0.33 -11.52 -9.50
N ILE A 39 -0.84 -10.93 -9.27
CA ILE A 39 -0.99 -9.49 -9.10
C ILE A 39 -0.41 -9.03 -7.76
N HIS A 40 -0.64 -9.78 -6.67
CA HIS A 40 0.03 -9.52 -5.40
C HIS A 40 1.55 -9.56 -5.55
N LYS A 41 2.07 -10.54 -6.29
CA LYS A 41 3.52 -10.65 -6.56
C LYS A 41 4.02 -9.46 -7.37
N ALA A 42 3.28 -9.02 -8.40
CA ALA A 42 3.64 -7.87 -9.20
C ALA A 42 3.66 -6.56 -8.39
N LEU A 43 2.67 -6.34 -7.53
CA LEU A 43 2.62 -5.19 -6.60
C LEU A 43 3.84 -5.20 -5.66
N LEU A 44 4.11 -6.34 -5.02
CA LEU A 44 5.26 -6.50 -4.11
C LEU A 44 6.60 -6.30 -4.84
N GLU A 45 6.73 -6.79 -6.08
CA GLU A 45 7.95 -6.63 -6.86
C GLU A 45 8.18 -5.17 -7.26
N CYS A 46 7.13 -4.42 -7.63
CA CYS A 46 7.26 -2.98 -7.91
C CYS A 46 7.78 -2.21 -6.68
N MET A 47 7.29 -2.57 -5.49
CA MET A 47 7.75 -1.95 -4.24
C MET A 47 9.21 -2.30 -3.94
N ARG A 48 9.57 -3.57 -4.06
CA ARG A 48 10.96 -4.03 -3.88
C ARG A 48 11.92 -3.34 -4.85
N GLN A 49 11.51 -3.14 -6.10
CA GLN A 49 12.27 -2.38 -7.08
C GLN A 49 12.40 -0.91 -6.69
N GLY A 50 11.34 -0.32 -6.13
CA GLY A 50 11.35 1.07 -5.65
C GLY A 50 12.35 1.27 -4.50
N GLU A 51 12.31 0.39 -3.51
CA GLU A 51 13.24 0.39 -2.38
C GLU A 51 14.69 0.16 -2.82
N LYS A 52 14.90 -0.86 -3.66
CA LYS A 52 16.23 -1.13 -4.22
C LYS A 52 16.76 0.09 -4.95
N ARG A 53 15.95 0.70 -5.83
CA ARG A 53 16.35 1.89 -6.58
C ARG A 53 16.69 3.03 -5.63
N GLN A 54 15.90 3.27 -4.59
CA GLN A 54 16.20 4.30 -3.59
C GLN A 54 17.58 4.12 -2.96
N LEU A 55 17.92 2.90 -2.57
CA LEU A 55 19.22 2.59 -2.00
C LEU A 55 20.35 2.72 -3.04
N ASP A 56 20.09 2.32 -4.29
CA ASP A 56 21.09 2.33 -5.36
C ASP A 56 21.48 3.76 -5.78
N LEU A 57 20.59 4.75 -5.69
CA LEU A 57 20.91 6.16 -6.00
C LEU A 57 22.13 6.64 -5.19
N GLU A 58 22.17 6.36 -3.89
CA GLU A 58 23.28 6.77 -3.03
C GLU A 58 24.42 5.75 -3.05
N ARG A 59 24.11 4.46 -2.92
CA ARG A 59 25.13 3.41 -2.71
C ARG A 59 25.86 3.00 -3.98
N VAL A 60 25.18 3.03 -5.12
CA VAL A 60 25.71 2.56 -6.41
C VAL A 60 26.07 3.75 -7.28
N HIS A 61 25.20 4.75 -7.35
CA HIS A 61 25.39 5.91 -8.22
C HIS A 61 26.10 7.08 -7.54
N GLY A 62 26.32 7.01 -6.23
CA GLY A 62 27.09 8.00 -5.48
C GLY A 62 26.40 9.37 -5.41
N PHE A 63 25.07 9.40 -5.55
CA PHE A 63 24.31 10.64 -5.43
C PHE A 63 24.23 11.08 -3.98
N THR A 64 24.18 12.38 -3.80
CA THR A 64 23.85 12.99 -2.51
C THR A 64 22.37 12.76 -2.19
N GLU A 65 22.00 12.86 -0.91
CA GLU A 65 20.61 12.81 -0.48
C GLU A 65 19.73 13.82 -1.25
N VAL A 66 20.25 15.02 -1.51
CA VAL A 66 19.54 16.08 -2.27
C VAL A 66 19.28 15.65 -3.71
N GLU A 67 20.27 15.08 -4.39
CA GLU A 67 20.15 14.57 -5.76
C GLU A 67 19.18 13.39 -5.84
N SER A 68 19.26 12.47 -4.88
CA SER A 68 18.32 11.35 -4.74
C SER A 68 16.88 11.87 -4.56
N CYS A 69 16.69 12.81 -3.64
CA CYS A 69 15.41 13.45 -3.37
C CYS A 69 14.85 14.19 -4.60
N GLU A 70 15.70 14.87 -5.37
CA GLU A 70 15.31 15.51 -6.62
C GLU A 70 14.79 14.49 -7.63
N CYS A 71 15.47 13.34 -7.79
CA CYS A 71 14.99 12.27 -8.67
C CYS A 71 13.58 11.79 -8.29
N PHE A 72 13.30 11.59 -6.99
CA PHE A 72 11.98 11.17 -6.51
C PHE A 72 10.92 12.24 -6.70
N SER A 73 11.24 13.46 -6.28
CA SER A 73 10.31 14.59 -6.34
C SER A 73 9.87 14.87 -7.78
N ARG A 74 10.80 14.75 -8.73
CA ARG A 74 10.50 14.95 -10.16
C ARG A 74 9.75 13.77 -10.75
N ALA A 75 10.09 12.53 -10.41
CA ALA A 75 9.29 11.37 -10.82
C ALA A 75 7.82 11.51 -10.37
N GLY A 76 7.57 11.90 -9.12
CA GLY A 76 6.23 12.13 -8.59
C GLY A 76 5.49 13.29 -9.28
N LYS A 77 6.19 14.41 -9.50
CA LYS A 77 5.61 15.60 -10.17
C LYS A 77 5.09 15.29 -11.58
N PHE A 78 5.77 14.41 -12.31
CA PHE A 78 5.42 14.06 -13.69
C PHE A 78 4.58 12.78 -13.79
N LEU A 79 4.13 12.18 -12.69
CA LEU A 79 3.43 10.88 -12.68
C LEU A 79 2.28 10.79 -13.70
N TYR A 80 1.49 11.85 -13.83
CA TYR A 80 0.32 11.90 -14.72
C TYR A 80 0.60 12.53 -16.08
N CYS A 81 1.86 12.80 -16.41
CA CYS A 81 2.27 13.22 -17.74
C CYS A 81 2.45 11.98 -18.64
N ASP A 82 2.27 12.16 -19.94
CA ASP A 82 2.51 11.11 -20.93
C ASP A 82 4.02 10.85 -21.12
N GLU A 83 4.82 11.91 -21.00
CA GLU A 83 6.26 11.90 -21.17
C GLU A 83 6.99 12.51 -19.96
N PHE A 84 8.23 12.06 -19.73
CA PHE A 84 9.13 12.62 -18.73
C PHE A 84 10.04 13.65 -19.40
N SER A 85 9.87 14.92 -19.04
CA SER A 85 10.60 16.03 -19.67
C SER A 85 12.12 15.90 -19.48
N GLU A 86 12.88 16.11 -20.56
CA GLU A 86 14.36 16.11 -20.54
C GLU A 86 14.92 17.20 -19.64
N ASP A 87 14.20 18.32 -19.49
CA ASP A 87 14.56 19.44 -18.61
C ASP A 87 14.01 19.28 -17.18
N ALA A 88 13.44 18.12 -16.83
CA ALA A 88 12.82 17.91 -15.51
C ALA A 88 13.83 17.95 -14.35
N VAL A 89 15.07 17.55 -14.64
CA VAL A 89 16.24 17.47 -13.76
C VAL A 89 17.50 17.79 -14.56
N ASN A 90 18.64 17.95 -13.87
CA ASN A 90 19.92 18.01 -14.57
C ASN A 90 20.21 16.69 -15.34
N GLU A 91 21.07 16.78 -16.35
CA GLU A 91 21.40 15.65 -17.26
C GLU A 91 21.93 14.42 -16.52
N LYS A 92 22.71 14.62 -15.45
CA LYS A 92 23.26 13.55 -14.60
C LYS A 92 22.14 12.73 -13.92
N LEU A 93 21.06 13.38 -13.48
CA LEU A 93 19.96 12.75 -12.76
C LEU A 93 18.88 12.19 -13.69
N PHE A 94 18.78 12.69 -14.92
CA PHE A 94 17.73 12.35 -15.88
C PHE A 94 17.46 10.84 -16.04
N PRO A 95 18.45 9.97 -16.34
CA PRO A 95 18.16 8.56 -16.56
C PRO A 95 17.55 7.90 -15.32
N HIS A 96 18.01 8.28 -14.13
CA HIS A 96 17.53 7.74 -12.87
C HIS A 96 16.14 8.27 -12.52
N ALA A 97 15.90 9.56 -12.67
CA ALA A 97 14.59 10.17 -12.44
C ALA A 97 13.53 9.58 -13.39
N LYS A 98 13.88 9.38 -14.66
CA LYS A 98 13.03 8.72 -15.66
C LYS A 98 12.71 7.27 -15.30
N GLU A 99 13.70 6.49 -14.86
CA GLU A 99 13.48 5.13 -14.37
C GLU A 99 12.49 5.10 -13.20
N GLY A 100 12.67 6.01 -12.22
CA GLY A 100 11.76 6.14 -11.09
C GLY A 100 10.34 6.52 -11.51
N TRP A 101 10.20 7.40 -12.50
CA TRP A 101 8.92 7.78 -13.07
C TRP A 101 8.20 6.60 -13.76
N VAL A 102 8.92 5.79 -14.55
CA VAL A 102 8.36 4.59 -15.19
C VAL A 102 7.84 3.60 -14.13
N LEU A 103 8.65 3.33 -13.10
CA LEU A 103 8.26 2.44 -12.01
C LEU A 103 7.05 2.97 -11.22
N LEU A 104 7.01 4.27 -10.97
CA LEU A 104 5.88 4.89 -10.27
C LEU A 104 4.59 4.83 -11.11
N LYS A 105 4.67 5.04 -12.44
CA LYS A 105 3.52 4.86 -13.34
C LYS A 105 3.00 3.43 -13.33
N GLU A 106 3.90 2.45 -13.35
CA GLU A 106 3.48 1.04 -13.30
C GLU A 106 2.83 0.69 -11.95
N THR A 107 3.39 1.20 -10.85
CA THR A 107 2.84 1.01 -9.51
C THR A 107 1.44 1.64 -9.37
N ASP A 108 1.27 2.88 -9.82
CA ASP A 108 -0.04 3.56 -9.84
C ASP A 108 -1.05 2.83 -10.73
N ARG A 109 -0.63 2.39 -11.92
CA ARG A 109 -1.46 1.59 -12.83
C ARG A 109 -1.93 0.29 -12.19
N LEU A 110 -1.02 -0.46 -11.54
CA LEU A 110 -1.35 -1.70 -10.86
C LEU A 110 -2.30 -1.45 -9.68
N GLY A 111 -2.04 -0.46 -8.83
CA GLY A 111 -2.88 -0.14 -7.68
C GLY A 111 -4.31 0.28 -8.06
N ARG A 112 -4.45 1.05 -9.15
CA ARG A 112 -5.78 1.45 -9.66
C ARG A 112 -6.56 0.30 -10.29
N ASN A 113 -5.88 -0.57 -11.03
CA ASN A 113 -6.54 -1.68 -11.72
C ASN A 113 -6.84 -2.87 -10.80
N HIS A 114 -6.13 -2.98 -9.68
CA HIS A 114 -6.16 -4.12 -8.77
C HIS A 114 -6.30 -3.69 -7.32
N THR A 115 -7.29 -2.83 -7.04
CA THR A 115 -7.52 -2.27 -5.70
C THR A 115 -7.78 -3.33 -4.63
N LYS A 116 -8.41 -4.46 -5.01
CA LYS A 116 -8.64 -5.57 -4.09
C LYS A 116 -7.31 -6.17 -3.61
N GLU A 117 -6.42 -6.49 -4.54
CA GLU A 117 -5.11 -7.07 -4.22
C GLU A 117 -4.23 -6.09 -3.43
N LEU A 118 -4.35 -4.80 -3.70
CA LEU A 118 -3.71 -3.76 -2.89
C LEU A 118 -4.24 -3.76 -1.44
N MET A 119 -5.56 -3.77 -1.26
CA MET A 119 -6.21 -3.82 0.05
C MET A 119 -5.91 -5.11 0.82
N ASP A 120 -5.81 -6.22 0.11
CA ASP A 120 -5.46 -7.53 0.67
C ASP A 120 -4.05 -7.48 1.28
N LEU A 121 -3.09 -6.87 0.58
CA LEU A 121 -1.75 -6.64 1.11
C LEU A 121 -1.75 -5.63 2.28
N ASP A 122 -2.51 -4.53 2.21
CA ASP A 122 -2.65 -3.54 3.30
C ASP A 122 -3.18 -4.21 4.58
N SER A 123 -4.16 -5.11 4.42
CA SER A 123 -4.75 -5.85 5.53
C SER A 123 -3.71 -6.77 6.20
N LEU A 124 -2.82 -7.39 5.41
CA LEU A 124 -1.76 -8.23 5.95
C LEU A 124 -0.71 -7.44 6.71
N VAL A 125 -0.35 -6.24 6.24
CA VAL A 125 0.52 -5.29 6.97
C VAL A 125 -0.08 -5.01 8.34
N ALA A 126 -1.35 -4.61 8.37
CA ALA A 126 -2.05 -4.26 9.59
C ALA A 126 -2.15 -5.44 10.58
N ILE A 127 -2.35 -6.67 10.07
CA ILE A 127 -2.43 -7.87 10.91
C ILE A 127 -1.06 -8.30 11.44
N ASN A 128 -0.02 -8.24 10.60
CA ASN A 128 1.32 -8.71 10.98
C ASN A 128 2.16 -7.66 11.72
N GLY A 129 1.70 -6.41 11.76
CA GLY A 129 2.47 -5.28 12.31
C GLY A 129 3.76 -5.00 11.54
N LYS A 130 3.84 -5.47 10.28
CA LYS A 130 5.01 -5.34 9.40
C LYS A 130 4.73 -4.29 8.34
N CYS A 131 5.77 -3.65 7.80
CA CYS A 131 5.60 -2.72 6.68
C CYS A 131 5.12 -3.44 5.41
N PHE A 132 4.46 -2.69 4.54
CA PHE A 132 4.00 -3.20 3.26
C PHE A 132 5.18 -3.63 2.39
N GLY A 133 5.26 -4.92 2.05
CA GLY A 133 6.43 -5.51 1.39
C GLY A 133 7.20 -6.52 2.25
N GLU A 134 7.05 -6.46 3.58
CA GLU A 134 7.72 -7.37 4.51
C GLU A 134 6.81 -8.54 4.87
N PHE A 135 6.90 -9.65 4.13
CA PHE A 135 6.10 -10.87 4.40
C PHE A 135 6.94 -12.13 4.37
#